data_AF-A0A0V0H8T8-F1
#
_entry.id   AF-A0A0V0H8T8-F1
#
_cell.length_a   1.000
_cell.length_b   1.000
_cell.length_c   1.000
_cell.angle_alpha   90.00
_cell.angle_beta   90.00
_cell.angle_gamma   90.00
#
_symmetry.space_group_name_H-M   'P 1'
#
loop_
_entity.id
_entity.type
_entity.pdbx_description
1 polymer ?
#
loop_
_entity_poly.entity_id
_entity_poly.type
_entity_poly.pdbx_seq_one_letter_code
_entity_poly.pdbx_strand_id
1 'polypeptide(L)'
;MRNGDVTPLNFTISSILKALGRLKWQRDGEGMLGLIWKCGFGFDLLVQNSVIDCFMRRGEVDCARRVFDGMEEKDVVSWNSMVSGYVTNDRLEIARELFDSMDEKNVVSWTSVICGYVRKGDMEEARNLFNNMPTKDMAAWNVMISGYTDVGDMQTANSLFQAMPVRDTGTWNLMLSGYCKVAELERARGYFERMPCRNVVSWTVMIDGYVKSGKLHEARCLFDEMPEKNLITWSTMISGYAKNGKPSAALELFKNFKK
;
A
#
# COMPACT_ATOMS: atom_id res chain seq x y z
N MET A 1 0.52 -30.56 -29.58
CA MET A 1 -0.91 -30.75 -29.24
C MET A 1 -1.54 -29.38 -29.04
N ARG A 2 -2.64 -29.13 -29.76
CA ARG A 2 -3.56 -27.97 -29.79
C ARG A 2 -3.28 -26.79 -28.82
N ASN A 3 -2.78 -25.67 -29.36
CA ASN A 3 -2.65 -24.38 -28.67
C ASN A 3 -4.00 -23.73 -28.25
N GLY A 4 -5.15 -24.26 -28.69
CA GLY A 4 -6.47 -23.68 -28.39
C GLY A 4 -7.09 -24.12 -27.05
N ASP A 5 -6.78 -25.33 -26.57
CA ASP A 5 -7.42 -25.90 -25.36
C ASP A 5 -6.57 -25.72 -24.09
N VAL A 6 -5.30 -25.30 -24.24
CA VAL A 6 -4.33 -25.18 -23.14
C VAL A 6 -4.37 -23.80 -22.48
N THR A 7 -4.71 -22.75 -23.22
CA THR A 7 -4.77 -21.39 -22.68
C THR A 7 -5.79 -21.21 -21.55
N PRO A 8 -7.02 -21.78 -21.60
CA PRO A 8 -7.96 -21.67 -20.48
C PRO A 8 -7.45 -22.39 -19.22
N LEU A 9 -6.69 -23.47 -19.42
CA LEU A 9 -6.10 -24.24 -18.32
C LEU A 9 -4.95 -23.45 -17.66
N ASN A 10 -4.13 -22.73 -18.42
CA ASN A 10 -3.07 -21.86 -17.89
C ASN A 10 -3.65 -20.70 -17.05
N PHE A 11 -4.75 -20.08 -17.51
CA PHE A 11 -5.47 -19.08 -16.72
C PHE A 11 -6.05 -19.66 -15.42
N THR A 12 -6.60 -20.87 -15.49
CA THR A 12 -7.16 -21.57 -14.33
C THR A 12 -6.06 -21.89 -13.31
N ILE A 13 -4.92 -22.42 -13.77
CA ILE A 13 -3.74 -22.73 -12.92
C ILE A 13 -3.17 -21.46 -12.31
N SER A 14 -2.98 -20.39 -13.09
CA SER A 14 -2.52 -19.08 -12.58
C SER A 14 -3.45 -18.57 -11.47
N SER A 15 -4.76 -18.68 -11.65
CA SER A 15 -5.76 -18.26 -10.67
C SER A 15 -5.69 -19.09 -9.38
N ILE A 16 -5.54 -20.41 -9.50
CA ILE A 16 -5.35 -21.32 -8.36
C ILE A 16 -4.04 -21.00 -7.62
N LEU A 17 -2.92 -20.81 -8.34
CA LEU A 17 -1.64 -20.46 -7.75
C LEU A 17 -1.68 -19.12 -7.01
N LYS A 18 -2.34 -18.10 -7.58
CA LYS A 18 -2.56 -16.81 -6.89
C LYS A 18 -3.40 -16.97 -5.62
N ALA A 19 -4.39 -17.86 -5.63
CA ALA A 19 -5.17 -18.18 -4.42
C ALA A 19 -4.33 -18.94 -3.38
N LEU A 20 -3.53 -19.91 -3.81
CA LEU A 20 -2.63 -20.68 -2.96
C LEU A 20 -1.46 -19.86 -2.41
N GLY A 21 -1.03 -18.80 -3.08
CA GLY A 21 -0.06 -17.84 -2.56
C GLY A 21 -0.62 -16.97 -1.43
N ARG A 22 -1.95 -16.82 -1.35
CA ARG A 22 -2.63 -16.10 -0.26
C ARG A 22 -2.84 -16.97 0.98
N LEU A 23 -2.91 -18.29 0.80
CA LEU A 23 -3.02 -19.25 1.88
C LEU A 23 -1.61 -19.64 2.32
N LYS A 24 -1.21 -19.33 3.57
CA LYS A 24 0.08 -19.74 4.15
C LYS A 24 0.13 -21.26 4.43
N TRP A 25 -0.26 -22.09 3.47
CA TRP A 25 -0.22 -23.55 3.59
C TRP A 25 1.19 -24.06 3.30
N GLN A 26 1.74 -24.74 4.28
CA GLN A 26 3.13 -25.18 4.40
C GLN A 26 3.38 -26.52 3.66
N ARG A 27 2.90 -26.65 2.41
CA ARG A 27 3.22 -27.82 1.58
C ARG A 27 4.37 -27.51 0.63
N ASP A 28 5.32 -28.45 0.56
CA ASP A 28 6.59 -28.41 -0.17
C ASP A 28 6.49 -27.70 -1.53
N GLY A 29 7.09 -26.49 -1.59
CA GLY A 29 7.23 -25.70 -2.81
C GLY A 29 7.81 -26.47 -3.99
N GLU A 30 8.77 -27.35 -3.70
CA GLU A 30 9.43 -28.22 -4.67
C GLU A 30 8.48 -29.26 -5.30
N GLY A 31 7.49 -29.75 -4.54
CA GLY A 31 6.47 -30.67 -5.06
C GLY A 31 5.54 -29.99 -6.06
N MET A 32 5.18 -28.73 -5.82
CA MET A 32 4.40 -27.93 -6.79
C MET A 32 5.20 -27.64 -8.06
N LEU A 33 6.48 -27.31 -7.93
CA LEU A 33 7.38 -27.14 -9.06
C LEU A 33 7.49 -28.39 -9.91
N GLY A 34 7.69 -29.54 -9.26
CA GLY A 34 7.71 -30.85 -9.93
C GLY A 34 6.41 -31.12 -10.70
N LEU A 35 5.25 -30.77 -10.14
CA LEU A 35 3.96 -30.90 -10.82
C LEU A 35 3.81 -29.94 -12.01
N ILE A 36 4.22 -28.68 -11.87
CA ILE A 36 4.11 -27.67 -12.94
C ILE A 36 4.98 -28.04 -14.14
N TRP A 37 6.22 -28.48 -13.89
CA TRP A 37 7.10 -28.96 -14.96
C TRP A 37 6.62 -30.27 -15.56
N LYS A 38 6.19 -31.24 -14.73
CA LYS A 38 5.69 -32.53 -15.21
C LYS A 38 4.42 -32.41 -16.06
N CYS A 39 3.58 -31.42 -15.79
CA CYS A 39 2.37 -31.16 -16.57
C CYS A 39 2.61 -30.29 -17.83
N GLY A 40 3.86 -29.94 -18.14
CA GLY A 40 4.20 -29.18 -19.35
C GLY A 40 3.89 -27.69 -19.30
N PHE A 41 3.53 -27.15 -18.12
CA PHE A 41 3.21 -25.73 -17.93
C PHE A 41 4.44 -24.89 -17.56
N GLY A 42 5.60 -25.52 -17.41
CA GLY A 42 6.83 -24.87 -16.98
C GLY A 42 7.44 -23.89 -17.98
N PHE A 43 6.89 -23.76 -19.18
CA PHE A 43 7.34 -22.82 -20.23
C PHE A 43 6.35 -21.67 -20.49
N ASP A 44 5.18 -21.69 -19.84
CA ASP A 44 4.21 -20.62 -19.99
C ASP A 44 4.57 -19.46 -19.05
N LEU A 45 4.85 -18.28 -19.61
CA LEU A 45 5.25 -17.08 -18.86
C LEU A 45 4.23 -16.68 -17.79
N LEU A 46 2.92 -16.84 -18.04
CA LEU A 46 1.87 -16.50 -17.07
C LEU A 46 1.91 -17.45 -15.87
N VAL A 47 2.10 -18.75 -16.11
CA VAL A 47 2.25 -19.74 -15.06
C VAL A 47 3.54 -19.49 -14.28
N GLN A 48 4.68 -19.30 -14.94
CA GLN A 48 5.96 -19.00 -14.29
C GLN A 48 5.89 -17.74 -13.41
N ASN A 49 5.29 -16.67 -13.90
CA ASN A 49 5.08 -15.43 -13.13
C ASN A 49 4.18 -15.66 -11.90
N SER A 50 3.16 -16.51 -12.02
CA SER A 50 2.28 -16.87 -10.91
C SER A 50 2.97 -17.73 -9.86
N VAL A 51 3.92 -18.57 -10.27
CA VAL A 51 4.76 -19.37 -9.37
C VAL A 51 5.73 -18.48 -8.60
N ILE A 52 6.37 -17.53 -9.28
CA ILE A 52 7.25 -16.54 -8.64
C ILE A 52 6.47 -15.75 -7.58
N ASP A 53 5.31 -15.18 -7.92
CA ASP A 53 4.45 -14.46 -6.96
C ASP A 53 4.03 -15.35 -5.78
N CYS A 54 3.70 -16.62 -6.04
CA CYS A 54 3.36 -17.58 -4.98
C CYS A 54 4.52 -17.80 -4.01
N PHE A 55 5.74 -18.04 -4.52
CA PHE A 55 6.92 -18.23 -3.69
C PHE A 55 7.32 -16.99 -2.92
N MET A 56 7.29 -15.82 -3.57
CA MET A 56 7.60 -14.55 -2.93
C MET A 56 6.66 -14.26 -1.75
N ARG A 57 5.35 -14.53 -1.89
CA ARG A 57 4.38 -14.34 -0.78
C ARG A 57 4.60 -15.30 0.39
N ARG A 58 5.22 -16.45 0.15
CA ARG A 58 5.56 -17.44 1.18
C ARG A 58 6.92 -17.19 1.83
N GLY A 59 7.69 -16.24 1.30
CA GLY A 59 9.07 -15.99 1.72
C GLY A 59 10.07 -17.03 1.21
N GLU A 60 9.66 -17.93 0.32
CA GLU A 60 10.54 -18.90 -0.35
C GLU A 60 11.31 -18.21 -1.50
N VAL A 61 12.06 -17.16 -1.17
CA VAL A 61 12.70 -16.28 -2.15
C VAL A 61 13.72 -17.01 -3.04
N ASP A 62 14.38 -18.05 -2.51
CA ASP A 62 15.34 -18.84 -3.27
C ASP A 62 14.65 -19.72 -4.32
N CYS A 63 13.47 -20.28 -4.01
CA CYS A 63 12.65 -21.01 -4.98
C CYS A 63 12.19 -20.07 -6.10
N ALA A 64 11.72 -18.87 -5.75
CA ALA A 64 11.35 -17.85 -6.73
C ALA A 64 12.53 -17.48 -7.66
N ARG A 65 13.72 -17.28 -7.08
CA ARG A 65 14.96 -16.99 -7.82
C ARG A 65 15.31 -18.09 -8.80
N ARG A 66 15.28 -19.36 -8.37
CA ARG A 66 15.57 -20.51 -9.26
C ARG A 66 14.61 -20.56 -10.45
N VAL A 67 13.31 -20.34 -10.22
CA VAL A 67 12.31 -20.30 -11.29
C VAL A 67 12.65 -19.18 -12.26
N PHE A 68 12.88 -17.97 -11.74
CA PHE A 68 13.19 -16.81 -12.55
C PHE A 68 14.49 -16.99 -13.36
N ASP A 69 15.57 -17.51 -12.75
CA ASP A 69 16.82 -17.84 -13.47
C ASP A 69 16.60 -18.82 -14.62
N GLY A 70 15.77 -19.84 -14.40
CA GLY A 70 15.44 -20.85 -15.40
C GLY A 70 14.48 -20.42 -16.52
N MET A 71 13.93 -19.20 -16.48
CA MET A 71 13.07 -18.69 -17.56
C MET A 71 13.90 -18.33 -18.80
N GLU A 72 13.56 -18.91 -19.95
CA GLU A 72 14.18 -18.60 -21.26
C GLU A 72 13.93 -17.14 -21.66
N GLU A 73 12.70 -16.67 -21.50
CA GLU A 73 12.30 -15.29 -21.72
C GLU A 73 11.78 -14.68 -20.41
N LYS A 74 12.07 -13.39 -20.18
CA LYS A 74 11.64 -12.66 -18.98
C LYS A 74 10.96 -11.37 -19.41
N ASP A 75 9.68 -11.24 -19.11
CA ASP A 75 8.92 -10.04 -19.37
C ASP A 75 8.96 -9.06 -18.18
N VAL A 76 8.46 -7.84 -18.39
CA VAL A 76 8.41 -6.81 -17.33
C VAL A 76 7.62 -7.30 -16.09
N VAL A 77 6.67 -8.22 -16.25
CA VAL A 77 5.89 -8.79 -15.13
C VAL A 77 6.74 -9.72 -14.27
N SER A 78 7.60 -10.55 -14.88
CA SER A 78 8.53 -11.45 -14.19
C SER A 78 9.51 -10.65 -13.32
N TRP A 79 10.13 -9.62 -13.89
CA TRP A 79 11.04 -8.71 -13.18
C TRP A 79 10.34 -7.96 -12.05
N ASN A 80 9.14 -7.41 -12.29
CA ASN A 80 8.36 -6.70 -11.27
C ASN A 80 7.97 -7.61 -10.11
N SER A 81 7.60 -8.86 -10.40
CA SER A 81 7.29 -9.87 -9.37
C SER A 81 8.50 -10.15 -8.48
N MET A 82 9.69 -10.24 -9.09
CA MET A 82 10.93 -10.46 -8.34
C MET A 82 11.32 -9.23 -7.49
N VAL A 83 11.33 -8.03 -8.08
CA VAL A 83 11.68 -6.78 -7.38
C VAL A 83 10.71 -6.54 -6.21
N SER A 84 9.41 -6.58 -6.46
CA SER A 84 8.38 -6.40 -5.42
C SER A 84 8.48 -7.49 -4.35
N GLY A 85 8.70 -8.74 -4.76
CA GLY A 85 8.86 -9.88 -3.86
C GLY A 85 10.06 -9.75 -2.93
N TYR A 86 11.21 -9.31 -3.43
CA TYR A 86 12.38 -9.05 -2.57
C TYR A 86 12.14 -7.86 -1.62
N VAL A 87 11.47 -6.80 -2.09
CA VAL A 87 11.07 -5.67 -1.23
C VAL A 87 10.16 -6.14 -0.09
N THR A 88 9.17 -7.00 -0.35
CA THR A 88 8.23 -7.47 0.67
C THR A 88 8.83 -8.49 1.65
N ASN A 89 9.97 -9.09 1.31
CA ASN A 89 10.69 -10.04 2.15
C ASN A 89 11.95 -9.42 2.78
N ASP A 90 11.98 -8.09 2.92
CA ASP A 90 13.07 -7.33 3.56
C ASP A 90 14.47 -7.55 2.94
N ARG A 91 14.53 -7.89 1.64
CA ARG A 91 15.79 -8.07 0.87
C ARG A 91 15.99 -6.91 -0.12
N LEU A 92 15.97 -5.68 0.40
CA LEU A 92 15.99 -4.47 -0.43
C LEU A 92 17.26 -4.31 -1.28
N GLU A 93 18.42 -4.73 -0.77
CA GLU A 93 19.70 -4.67 -1.52
C GLU A 93 19.61 -5.49 -2.82
N ILE A 94 19.09 -6.72 -2.73
CA ILE A 94 18.91 -7.59 -3.91
C ILE A 94 17.82 -7.04 -4.82
N ALA A 95 16.74 -6.49 -4.26
CA ALA A 95 15.71 -5.82 -5.05
C ALA A 95 16.30 -4.67 -5.87
N ARG A 96 17.24 -3.91 -5.30
CA ARG A 96 17.92 -2.80 -5.96
C ARG A 96 18.86 -3.28 -7.06
N GLU A 97 19.71 -4.26 -6.78
CA GLU A 97 20.59 -4.86 -7.79
C GLU A 97 19.78 -5.39 -8.99
N LEU A 98 18.67 -6.08 -8.70
CA LEU A 98 17.80 -6.62 -9.74
C LEU A 98 17.12 -5.51 -10.53
N PHE A 99 16.61 -4.48 -9.85
CA PHE A 99 16.04 -3.31 -10.49
C PHE A 99 17.04 -2.61 -11.41
N ASP A 100 18.27 -2.37 -10.95
CA ASP A 100 19.31 -1.72 -11.74
C ASP A 100 19.65 -2.53 -13.00
N SER A 101 19.65 -3.86 -12.91
CA SER A 101 19.86 -4.77 -14.04
C SER A 101 18.71 -4.87 -15.06
N MET A 102 17.54 -4.28 -14.78
CA MET A 102 16.41 -4.28 -15.74
C MET A 102 16.71 -3.38 -16.94
N ASP A 103 16.64 -3.94 -18.15
CA ASP A 103 16.76 -3.19 -19.41
C ASP A 103 15.63 -2.15 -19.56
N GLU A 104 14.39 -2.56 -19.27
CA GLU A 104 13.22 -1.70 -19.30
C GLU A 104 12.57 -1.57 -17.92
N LYS A 105 12.63 -0.37 -17.35
CA LYS A 105 12.02 -0.02 -16.06
C LYS A 105 10.71 0.71 -16.31
N ASN A 106 9.60 0.16 -15.83
CA ASN A 106 8.28 0.81 -15.89
C ASN A 106 7.89 1.44 -14.55
N VAL A 107 6.79 2.17 -14.53
CA VAL A 107 6.24 2.84 -13.33
C VAL A 107 6.12 1.89 -12.13
N VAL A 108 5.71 0.63 -12.35
CA VAL A 108 5.56 -0.38 -11.28
C VAL A 108 6.90 -0.74 -10.65
N SER A 109 7.95 -0.95 -11.45
CA SER A 109 9.30 -1.25 -10.96
C SER A 109 9.85 -0.12 -10.08
N TRP A 110 9.75 1.13 -10.54
CA TRP A 110 10.17 2.32 -9.80
C TRP A 110 9.42 2.46 -8.47
N THR A 111 8.08 2.42 -8.52
CA THR A 111 7.24 2.59 -7.32
C THR A 111 7.49 1.48 -6.30
N SER A 112 7.77 0.25 -6.74
CA SER A 112 8.08 -0.88 -5.84
C SER A 112 9.36 -0.64 -5.04
N VAL A 113 10.44 -0.23 -5.70
CA VAL A 113 11.73 0.01 -5.04
C VAL A 113 11.65 1.24 -4.14
N ILE A 114 11.04 2.33 -4.60
CA ILE A 114 10.79 3.54 -3.78
C ILE A 114 10.01 3.16 -2.51
N CYS A 115 8.96 2.36 -2.64
CA CYS A 115 8.18 1.89 -1.49
C CYS A 115 9.03 1.05 -0.52
N GLY A 116 9.97 0.26 -1.03
CA GLY A 116 10.93 -0.48 -0.23
C GLY A 116 11.84 0.44 0.61
N TYR A 117 12.44 1.46 -0.01
CA TYR A 117 13.28 2.43 0.71
C TYR A 117 12.49 3.25 1.73
N VAL A 118 11.27 3.69 1.38
CA VAL A 118 10.38 4.38 2.32
C VAL A 118 10.07 3.52 3.55
N ARG A 119 9.78 2.22 3.37
CA ARG A 119 9.54 1.29 4.50
C ARG A 119 10.78 1.05 5.35
N LYS A 120 11.97 1.01 4.75
CA LYS A 120 13.26 0.91 5.47
C LYS A 120 13.61 2.22 6.20
N GLY A 121 12.93 3.33 5.89
CA GLY A 121 13.16 4.66 6.47
C GLY A 121 14.26 5.46 5.76
N ASP A 122 14.79 4.95 4.64
CA ASP A 122 15.82 5.62 3.86
C ASP A 122 15.16 6.58 2.85
N MET A 123 14.79 7.75 3.37
CA MET A 123 14.09 8.77 2.59
C MET A 123 14.98 9.48 1.57
N GLU A 124 16.31 9.47 1.76
CA GLU A 124 17.25 10.06 0.81
C GLU A 124 17.27 9.26 -0.49
N GLU A 125 17.47 7.93 -0.40
CA GLU A 125 17.53 7.11 -1.59
C GLU A 125 16.15 6.95 -2.25
N ALA A 126 15.07 6.89 -1.46
CA ALA A 126 13.70 6.97 -1.98
C ALA A 126 13.49 8.25 -2.80
N ARG A 127 14.03 9.40 -2.34
CA ARG A 127 13.91 10.68 -3.04
C ARG A 127 14.76 10.73 -4.31
N ASN A 128 15.97 10.19 -4.28
CA ASN A 128 16.83 10.07 -5.46
C ASN A 128 16.14 9.27 -6.57
N LEU A 129 15.63 8.09 -6.22
CA LEU A 129 14.87 7.23 -7.15
C LEU A 129 13.63 7.92 -7.68
N PHE A 130 12.85 8.57 -6.80
CA PHE A 130 11.68 9.32 -7.22
C PHE A 130 12.04 10.42 -8.22
N ASN A 131 13.08 11.22 -7.96
CA ASN A 131 13.50 12.29 -8.87
C ASN A 131 13.90 11.72 -10.25
N ASN A 132 14.64 10.61 -10.27
CA ASN A 132 15.10 9.93 -11.49
C ASN A 132 14.00 9.19 -12.27
N MET A 133 12.83 8.97 -11.67
CA MET A 133 11.69 8.33 -12.33
C MET A 133 11.20 9.19 -13.52
N PRO A 134 11.23 8.68 -14.77
CA PRO A 134 10.90 9.46 -15.98
C PRO A 134 9.46 9.97 -15.98
N THR A 135 8.52 9.11 -15.57
CA THR A 135 7.09 9.43 -15.47
C THR A 135 6.60 9.05 -14.08
N LYS A 136 6.12 10.05 -13.33
CA LYS A 136 5.63 9.86 -11.95
C LYS A 136 4.12 9.75 -11.97
N ASP A 137 3.60 8.58 -11.60
CA ASP A 137 2.16 8.35 -11.46
C ASP A 137 1.67 8.74 -10.04
N MET A 138 0.35 8.74 -9.83
CA MET A 138 -0.21 9.11 -8.52
C MET A 138 0.28 8.18 -7.39
N ALA A 139 0.55 6.90 -7.68
CA ALA A 139 1.05 5.96 -6.70
C ALA A 139 2.45 6.36 -6.20
N ALA A 140 3.38 6.71 -7.08
CA ALA A 140 4.72 7.16 -6.71
C ALA A 140 4.68 8.42 -5.83
N TRP A 141 3.85 9.40 -6.19
CA TRP A 141 3.66 10.62 -5.38
C TRP A 141 3.12 10.29 -3.98
N ASN A 142 2.08 9.45 -3.91
CA ASN A 142 1.47 9.06 -2.64
C ASN A 142 2.43 8.30 -1.73
N VAL A 143 3.28 7.43 -2.29
CA VAL A 143 4.32 6.71 -1.52
C VAL A 143 5.34 7.68 -0.92
N MET A 144 5.80 8.68 -1.68
CA MET A 144 6.74 9.66 -1.17
C MET A 144 6.10 10.55 -0.09
N ILE A 145 4.90 11.06 -0.34
CA ILE A 145 4.16 11.88 0.64
C ILE A 145 3.91 11.06 1.91
N SER A 146 3.44 9.81 1.80
CA SER A 146 3.21 8.95 2.96
C SER A 146 4.48 8.74 3.77
N GLY A 147 5.61 8.47 3.09
CA GLY A 147 6.91 8.29 3.73
C GLY A 147 7.33 9.51 4.56
N TYR A 148 7.27 10.71 3.98
CA TYR A 148 7.61 11.93 4.73
C TYR A 148 6.60 12.23 5.85
N THR A 149 5.31 11.94 5.66
CA THR A 149 4.30 12.11 6.74
C THR A 149 4.51 11.13 7.89
N ASP A 150 5.07 9.94 7.63
CA ASP A 150 5.34 8.93 8.65
C ASP A 150 6.61 9.27 9.46
N VAL A 151 7.62 9.85 8.81
CA VAL A 151 8.82 10.39 9.47
C VAL A 151 8.52 11.70 10.21
N GLY A 152 7.45 12.41 9.84
CA GLY A 152 7.03 13.67 10.43
C GLY A 152 7.60 14.92 9.75
N ASP A 153 8.31 14.77 8.62
CA ASP A 153 8.77 15.89 7.79
C ASP A 153 7.62 16.44 6.94
N MET A 154 6.75 17.21 7.59
CA MET A 154 5.58 17.81 6.95
C MET A 154 5.96 18.92 5.96
N GLN A 155 7.13 19.52 6.08
CA GLN A 155 7.62 20.53 5.13
C GLN A 155 7.87 19.91 3.76
N THR A 156 8.62 18.80 3.71
CA THR A 156 8.91 18.10 2.45
C THR A 156 7.66 17.41 1.89
N ALA A 157 6.82 16.81 2.76
CA ALA A 157 5.53 16.26 2.35
C ALA A 157 4.65 17.33 1.68
N ASN A 158 4.58 18.53 2.27
CA ASN A 158 3.84 19.66 1.74
C ASN A 158 4.43 20.16 0.40
N SER A 159 5.76 20.23 0.28
CA SER A 159 6.42 20.61 -0.98
C SER A 159 6.05 19.65 -2.12
N LEU A 160 6.11 18.33 -1.88
CA LEU A 160 5.69 17.32 -2.85
C LEU A 160 4.20 17.40 -3.16
N PHE A 161 3.37 17.60 -2.13
CA PHE A 161 1.94 17.80 -2.31
C PHE A 161 1.66 18.99 -3.23
N GLN A 162 2.35 20.13 -3.08
CA GLN A 162 2.16 21.30 -3.94
C GLN A 162 2.69 21.08 -5.37
N ALA A 163 3.75 20.29 -5.55
CA ALA A 163 4.30 19.95 -6.86
C ALA A 163 3.44 18.95 -7.66
N MET A 164 2.56 18.18 -6.99
CA MET A 164 1.72 17.17 -7.64
C MET A 164 0.71 17.81 -8.62
N PRO A 165 0.64 17.37 -9.89
CA PRO A 165 -0.28 17.97 -10.87
C PRO A 165 -1.76 17.71 -10.58
N VAL A 166 -2.11 16.48 -10.23
CA VAL A 166 -3.48 16.02 -9.95
C VAL A 166 -3.47 15.35 -8.59
N ARG A 167 -4.50 15.61 -7.76
CA ARG A 167 -4.59 15.08 -6.40
C ARG A 167 -5.94 14.41 -6.21
N ASP A 168 -5.92 13.19 -5.72
CA ASP A 168 -7.13 12.48 -5.34
C ASP A 168 -7.44 12.68 -3.84
N THR A 169 -8.62 12.24 -3.41
CA THR A 169 -9.03 12.31 -2.00
C THR A 169 -8.05 11.58 -1.06
N GLY A 170 -7.40 10.52 -1.55
CA GLY A 170 -6.37 9.79 -0.82
C GLY A 170 -5.16 10.67 -0.49
N THR A 171 -4.66 11.42 -1.47
CA THR A 171 -3.54 12.36 -1.34
C THR A 171 -3.82 13.41 -0.26
N TRP A 172 -5.03 13.98 -0.25
CA TRP A 172 -5.44 14.93 0.79
C TRP A 172 -5.49 14.29 2.17
N ASN A 173 -6.04 13.07 2.28
CA ASN A 173 -6.10 12.34 3.54
C ASN A 173 -4.72 12.00 4.12
N LEU A 174 -3.70 11.79 3.27
CA LEU A 174 -2.30 11.65 3.71
C LEU A 174 -1.81 12.91 4.42
N MET A 175 -2.05 14.09 3.82
CA MET A 175 -1.67 15.37 4.44
C MET A 175 -2.40 15.63 5.75
N LEU A 176 -3.71 15.36 5.81
CA LEU A 176 -4.48 15.47 7.06
C LEU A 176 -3.89 14.57 8.15
N SER A 177 -3.65 13.30 7.81
CA SER A 177 -3.12 12.32 8.75
C SER A 177 -1.73 12.73 9.24
N GLY A 178 -0.87 13.22 8.34
CA GLY A 178 0.46 13.73 8.69
C GLY A 178 0.40 14.91 9.67
N TYR A 179 -0.37 15.96 9.36
CA TYR A 179 -0.51 17.12 10.25
C TYR A 179 -1.15 16.76 11.60
N CYS A 180 -2.12 15.84 11.62
CA CYS A 180 -2.69 15.32 12.87
C CYS A 180 -1.65 14.54 13.69
N LYS A 181 -0.77 13.75 13.07
CA LYS A 181 0.31 13.01 13.76
C LYS A 181 1.31 13.93 14.44
N VAL A 182 1.71 15.03 13.80
CA VAL A 182 2.64 16.03 14.37
C VAL A 182 1.93 17.07 15.26
N ALA A 183 0.66 16.86 15.60
CA ALA A 183 -0.18 17.76 16.41
C ALA A 183 -0.37 19.19 15.85
N GLU A 184 -0.12 19.41 14.56
CA GLU A 184 -0.38 20.69 13.86
C GLU A 184 -1.83 20.77 13.36
N LEU A 185 -2.79 20.67 14.28
CA LEU A 185 -4.21 20.54 13.95
C LEU A 185 -4.80 21.73 13.16
N GLU A 186 -4.26 22.94 13.34
CA GLU A 186 -4.73 24.11 12.59
C GLU A 186 -4.39 24.02 11.10
N ARG A 187 -3.21 23.47 10.78
CA ARG A 187 -2.83 23.18 9.38
C ARG A 187 -3.64 22.03 8.81
N ALA A 188 -3.88 20.98 9.60
CA ALA A 188 -4.79 19.90 9.21
C ALA A 188 -6.18 20.45 8.88
N ARG A 189 -6.72 21.35 9.71
CA ARG A 189 -8.01 22.02 9.49
C ARG A 189 -8.03 22.84 8.22
N GLY A 190 -6.99 23.65 7.97
CA GLY A 190 -6.87 24.42 6.74
C GLY A 190 -6.82 23.55 5.48
N TYR A 191 -6.15 22.40 5.54
CA TYR A 191 -6.18 21.41 4.46
C TYR A 191 -7.59 20.80 4.30
N PHE A 192 -8.22 20.42 5.39
CA PHE A 192 -9.56 19.83 5.40
C PHE A 192 -10.59 20.78 4.77
N GLU A 193 -10.51 22.07 5.04
CA GLU A 193 -11.39 23.10 4.47
C GLU A 193 -11.14 23.36 2.98
N ARG A 194 -9.91 23.16 2.50
CA ARG A 194 -9.55 23.30 1.08
C ARG A 194 -9.85 22.06 0.24
N MET A 195 -10.20 20.92 0.85
CA MET A 195 -10.49 19.68 0.12
C MET A 195 -11.69 19.88 -0.82
N PRO A 196 -11.55 19.60 -2.14
CA PRO A 196 -12.66 19.70 -3.08
C PRO A 196 -13.79 18.73 -2.75
N CYS A 197 -13.43 17.51 -2.35
CA CYS A 197 -14.36 16.45 -1.97
C CYS A 197 -13.90 15.83 -0.64
N ARG A 198 -14.82 15.72 0.32
CA ARG A 198 -14.57 15.05 1.61
C ARG A 198 -15.33 13.74 1.63
N ASN A 199 -14.64 12.66 1.97
CA ASN A 199 -15.28 11.38 2.22
C ASN A 199 -15.26 11.05 3.71
N VAL A 200 -15.89 9.93 4.08
CA VAL A 200 -15.94 9.45 5.47
C VAL A 200 -14.54 9.38 6.11
N VAL A 201 -13.51 8.99 5.34
CA VAL A 201 -12.13 8.92 5.83
C VAL A 201 -11.60 10.31 6.19
N SER A 202 -11.80 11.32 5.35
CA SER A 202 -11.38 12.71 5.63
C SER A 202 -11.94 13.24 6.95
N TRP A 203 -13.24 13.02 7.19
CA TRP A 203 -13.90 13.41 8.44
C TRP A 203 -13.35 12.63 9.63
N THR A 204 -13.22 11.30 9.49
CA THR A 204 -12.74 10.43 10.56
C THR A 204 -11.33 10.81 11.02
N VAL A 205 -10.42 11.10 10.07
CA VAL A 205 -9.03 11.50 10.37
C VAL A 205 -9.00 12.79 11.19
N MET A 206 -9.78 13.80 10.80
CA MET A 206 -9.83 15.06 11.56
C MET A 206 -10.41 14.88 12.96
N ILE A 207 -11.52 14.14 13.07
CA ILE A 207 -12.17 13.84 14.35
C ILE A 207 -11.19 13.11 15.28
N ASP A 208 -10.53 12.06 14.80
CA ASP A 208 -9.53 11.29 15.55
C ASP A 208 -8.34 12.18 15.99
N GLY A 209 -7.86 13.05 15.11
CA GLY A 209 -6.80 14.01 15.41
C GLY A 209 -7.14 14.96 16.57
N TYR A 210 -8.35 15.54 16.56
CA TYR A 210 -8.83 16.38 17.65
C TYR A 210 -9.05 15.60 18.95
N VAL A 211 -9.61 14.39 18.86
CA VAL A 211 -9.82 13.47 20.00
C VAL A 211 -8.49 13.13 20.69
N LYS A 212 -7.47 12.75 19.91
CA LYS A 212 -6.14 12.40 20.43
C LYS A 212 -5.44 13.58 21.09
N SER A 213 -5.76 14.80 20.66
CA SER A 213 -5.21 16.04 21.21
C SER A 213 -6.06 16.61 22.37
N GLY A 214 -7.10 15.90 22.81
CA GLY A 214 -7.98 16.33 23.90
C GLY A 214 -8.98 17.45 23.55
N LYS A 215 -8.96 17.94 22.31
CA LYS A 215 -9.86 18.97 21.76
C LYS A 215 -11.24 18.39 21.41
N LEU A 216 -11.94 17.87 22.42
CA LEU A 216 -13.17 17.10 22.25
C LEU A 216 -14.35 17.93 21.73
N HIS A 217 -14.36 19.24 21.97
CA HIS A 217 -15.44 20.10 21.50
C HIS A 217 -15.39 20.23 19.97
N GLU A 218 -14.20 20.51 19.43
CA GLU A 218 -13.95 20.61 18.00
C GLU A 218 -14.17 19.27 17.29
N ALA A 219 -13.73 18.16 17.91
CA ALA A 219 -14.06 16.82 17.43
C ALA A 219 -15.57 16.60 17.35
N ARG A 220 -16.33 17.08 18.34
CA ARG A 220 -17.78 16.94 18.38
C ARG A 220 -18.47 17.79 17.32
N CYS A 221 -18.05 19.03 17.13
CA CYS A 221 -18.57 19.89 16.06
C CYS A 221 -18.40 19.23 14.69
N LEU A 222 -17.20 18.73 14.38
CA LEU A 222 -16.95 18.02 13.12
C LEU A 222 -17.76 16.72 12.99
N PHE A 223 -17.91 15.97 14.08
CA PHE A 223 -18.75 14.79 14.07
C PHE A 223 -20.20 15.15 13.74
N ASP A 224 -20.77 16.17 14.36
CA ASP A 224 -22.15 16.57 14.12
C ASP A 224 -22.36 17.08 12.68
N GLU A 225 -21.42 17.88 12.15
CA GLU A 225 -21.40 18.37 10.75
C GLU A 225 -21.29 17.26 9.69
N MET A 226 -20.73 16.10 10.04
CA MET A 226 -20.51 15.00 9.10
C MET A 226 -21.84 14.52 8.49
N PRO A 227 -22.02 14.57 7.14
CA PRO A 227 -23.30 14.26 6.49
C PRO A 227 -23.75 12.81 6.69
N GLU A 228 -22.81 11.87 6.56
CA GLU A 228 -23.05 10.44 6.75
C GLU A 228 -22.08 9.91 7.80
N LYS A 229 -22.60 9.32 8.87
CA LYS A 229 -21.81 8.75 9.96
C LYS A 229 -21.85 7.22 9.86
N ASN A 230 -20.70 6.57 9.94
CA ASN A 230 -20.61 5.11 9.92
C ASN A 230 -20.13 4.57 11.27
N LEU A 231 -20.08 3.25 11.42
CA LEU A 231 -19.63 2.60 12.66
C LEU A 231 -18.23 3.08 13.11
N ILE A 232 -17.33 3.37 12.17
CA ILE A 232 -15.97 3.84 12.46
C ILE A 232 -16.01 5.24 13.09
N THR A 233 -16.82 6.17 12.58
CA THR A 233 -16.88 7.53 13.13
C THR A 233 -17.54 7.56 14.51
N TRP A 234 -18.60 6.77 14.71
CA TRP A 234 -19.22 6.59 16.03
C TRP A 234 -18.25 5.99 17.05
N SER A 235 -17.56 4.91 16.69
CA SER A 235 -16.59 4.26 17.59
C SER A 235 -15.40 5.17 17.92
N THR A 236 -14.93 5.97 16.96
CA THR A 236 -13.87 6.98 17.17
C THR A 236 -14.29 8.01 18.21
N MET A 237 -15.51 8.57 18.11
CA MET A 237 -16.00 9.56 19.08
C MET A 237 -16.29 8.97 20.46
N ILE A 238 -16.95 7.81 20.54
CA ILE A 238 -17.29 7.16 21.81
C ILE A 238 -16.02 6.77 22.57
N SER A 239 -15.08 6.11 21.89
CA SER A 239 -13.80 5.76 22.49
C SER A 239 -12.97 7.01 22.84
N GLY A 240 -13.09 8.08 22.06
CA GLY A 240 -12.47 9.36 22.32
C GLY A 240 -12.92 10.01 23.63
N TYR A 241 -14.22 10.06 23.89
CA TYR A 241 -14.76 10.56 25.16
C TYR A 241 -14.32 9.70 26.35
N ALA A 242 -14.34 8.38 26.20
CA ALA A 242 -13.91 7.46 27.25
C ALA A 242 -12.43 7.65 27.62
N LYS A 243 -11.53 7.72 26.62
CA LYS A 243 -10.08 7.90 26.82
C LYS A 243 -9.72 9.25 27.43
N ASN A 244 -10.52 10.28 27.18
CA ASN A 244 -10.32 11.63 27.71
C ASN A 244 -11.13 11.88 29.01
N GLY A 245 -11.51 10.82 29.73
CA GLY A 245 -12.10 10.94 31.07
C GLY A 245 -13.55 11.46 31.11
N LYS A 246 -14.30 11.34 30.01
CA LYS A 246 -15.73 11.75 29.92
C LYS A 246 -16.66 10.54 29.66
N PRO A 247 -16.74 9.55 30.57
CA PRO A 247 -17.52 8.33 30.34
C PRO A 247 -19.02 8.57 30.21
N SER A 248 -19.58 9.57 30.89
CA SER A 248 -21.02 9.90 30.78
C SER A 248 -21.38 10.34 29.36
N ALA A 249 -20.58 11.22 28.75
CA ALA A 249 -20.76 11.66 27.37
C ALA A 249 -20.58 10.50 26.36
N ALA A 250 -19.65 9.58 26.64
CA ALA A 250 -19.48 8.36 25.84
C ALA A 250 -20.73 7.47 25.87
N LEU A 251 -21.34 7.27 27.05
CA LEU A 251 -22.56 6.48 27.21
C LEU A 251 -23.77 7.14 26.56
N GLU A 252 -23.91 8.46 26.67
CA GLU A 252 -24.96 9.21 25.98
C GLU A 252 -24.83 9.07 24.46
N LEU A 253 -23.62 9.20 23.93
CA LEU A 253 -23.38 9.04 22.51
C LEU A 253 -23.65 7.60 22.04
N PHE A 254 -23.28 6.60 22.85
CA PHE A 254 -23.60 5.19 22.57
C PHE A 254 -25.10 4.92 22.54
N LYS A 255 -25.89 5.53 23.42
CA LYS A 255 -27.36 5.40 23.39
C LYS A 255 -27.99 5.98 22.11
N ASN A 256 -27.37 7.02 21.56
CA ASN A 256 -27.82 7.66 20.32
C ASN A 256 -27.41 6.88 19.07
N PHE A 257 -26.48 5.93 19.19
CA PHE A 257 -26.11 5.03 18.10
C PHE A 257 -27.26 4.05 17.84
N LYS A 258 -28.11 4.36 16.86
CA LYS A 258 -29.16 3.47 16.36
C LYS A 258 -28.63 2.71 15.15
N LYS A 259 -28.77 1.39 15.19
CA LYS A 259 -28.38 0.46 14.13
C LYS A 259 -29.08 0.76 12.81
#